data_AF-A0A3N7FA79-F1
#
_entry.id   AF-A0A3N7FA79-F1
#
_cell.length_a   1.000
_cell.length_b   1.000
_cell.length_c   1.000
_cell.angle_alpha   90.00
_cell.angle_beta   90.00
_cell.angle_gamma   90.00
#
_symmetry.space_group_name_H-M   'P 1'
#
loop_
_entity.id
_entity.type
_entity.pdbx_description
1 polymer ?
#
loop_
_entity_poly.entity_id
_entity_poly.type
_entity_poly.pdbx_seq_one_letter_code
_entity_poly.pdbx_strand_id
1 'polypeptide(L)'
;MRTKMMFKRNINILYAVSLMAFFLVSCKKAPAEKDYLSDKATFSNVAIYEPVLGRTFLYKTNFSADGSSYPLNFSLENMRHFDGSAAPELMKSAQVLEWTGLYDGKEKTLKEIEEKRRVVNKPFFEIRPGSGDLIFYKSGSGIVSSYPNEGYLFDIKVSNKGNERLIKNLRLRPIQDIAYEPFEYDPYTRIRKQESRVRPNGVPYTTAFVNHATMSNVYLSKDTLMNDSLSRVYFRKTGNGNSLTFKFFDKDSAVIDPARFNLTKWEELVHGFNLIKTNTQVSYEVAYPIPLTDLDTKFAISNKAKINIGYTRTGFSSTRIDANLLLNFSIYEKGDWVIIFKFQRTPRFQNE
;
A
#
# COMPACT_ATOMS: atom_id res chain seq x y z
N MET A 1 60.62 -66.94 -41.94
CA MET A 1 59.62 -65.90 -42.28
C MET A 1 58.82 -65.48 -41.03
N ARG A 2 59.45 -64.93 -39.98
CA ARG A 2 58.75 -64.52 -38.73
C ARG A 2 59.23 -63.20 -38.10
N THR A 3 60.34 -62.62 -38.56
CA THR A 3 60.99 -61.50 -37.86
C THR A 3 60.61 -60.11 -38.42
N LYS A 4 60.17 -59.99 -39.69
CA LYS A 4 59.75 -58.70 -40.28
C LYS A 4 58.32 -58.25 -39.90
N MET A 5 57.51 -59.13 -39.31
CA MET A 5 56.09 -58.85 -39.04
C MET A 5 55.84 -58.24 -37.64
N MET A 6 56.75 -58.42 -36.68
CA MET A 6 56.61 -57.86 -35.33
C MET A 6 56.96 -56.37 -35.23
N PHE A 7 57.84 -55.84 -36.10
CA PHE A 7 58.27 -54.45 -36.00
C PHE A 7 57.21 -53.44 -36.52
N LYS A 8 56.44 -53.79 -37.56
CA LYS A 8 55.34 -52.95 -38.09
C LYS A 8 54.12 -52.89 -37.16
N ARG A 9 53.84 -53.96 -36.40
CA ARG A 9 52.69 -54.02 -35.48
C ARG A 9 52.89 -53.13 -34.25
N ASN A 10 54.13 -53.01 -33.76
CA ASN A 10 54.45 -52.18 -32.60
C ASN A 10 54.51 -50.68 -32.93
N ILE A 11 54.91 -50.30 -34.15
CA ILE A 11 54.89 -48.91 -34.62
C ILE A 11 53.47 -48.37 -34.78
N ASN A 12 52.54 -49.17 -35.33
CA ASN A 12 51.14 -48.75 -35.46
C ASN A 12 50.42 -48.61 -34.11
N ILE A 13 50.80 -49.41 -33.11
CA ILE A 13 50.31 -49.27 -31.73
C ILE A 13 50.89 -48.00 -31.08
N LEU A 14 52.17 -47.67 -31.32
CA LEU A 14 52.77 -46.43 -30.84
C LEU A 14 52.17 -45.18 -31.49
N TYR A 15 51.86 -45.21 -32.78
CA TYR A 15 51.14 -44.11 -33.45
C TYR A 15 49.68 -43.99 -32.97
N ALA A 16 48.99 -45.11 -32.73
CA ALA A 16 47.63 -45.10 -32.19
C ALA A 16 47.58 -44.58 -30.74
N VAL A 17 48.54 -44.96 -29.90
CA VAL A 17 48.65 -44.49 -28.51
C VAL A 17 49.07 -43.02 -28.46
N SER A 18 49.94 -42.57 -29.37
CA SER A 18 50.32 -41.16 -29.50
C SER A 18 49.15 -40.29 -30.00
N LEU A 19 48.39 -40.73 -31.01
CA LEU A 19 47.17 -40.03 -31.46
C LEU A 19 46.10 -39.98 -30.36
N MET A 20 45.92 -41.07 -29.61
CA MET A 20 44.93 -41.14 -28.53
C MET A 20 45.32 -40.29 -27.31
N ALA A 21 46.63 -40.12 -27.05
CA ALA A 21 47.13 -39.19 -26.04
C ALA A 21 46.91 -37.72 -26.41
N PHE A 22 46.92 -37.36 -27.70
CA PHE A 22 46.60 -36.00 -28.15
C PHE A 22 45.11 -35.63 -27.99
N PHE A 23 44.19 -36.59 -28.05
CA PHE A 23 42.75 -36.34 -27.82
C PHE A 23 42.39 -36.17 -26.35
N LEU A 24 43.24 -36.56 -25.40
CA LEU A 24 42.97 -36.46 -23.97
C LEU A 24 43.41 -35.12 -23.35
N VAL A 25 44.11 -34.26 -24.09
CA VAL A 25 44.66 -32.98 -23.57
C VAL A 25 43.85 -31.75 -24.01
N SER A 26 42.86 -31.90 -24.90
CA SER A 26 42.05 -30.77 -25.38
C SER A 26 40.69 -30.68 -24.69
N CYS A 27 40.70 -30.41 -23.39
CA CYS A 27 39.56 -29.81 -22.70
C CYS A 27 40.03 -29.03 -21.48
N LYS A 28 40.83 -27.98 -21.69
CA LYS A 28 40.96 -26.93 -20.67
C LYS A 28 39.61 -26.23 -20.63
N LYS A 29 38.84 -26.42 -19.54
CA LYS A 29 37.68 -25.58 -19.24
C LYS A 29 38.11 -24.13 -19.40
N ALA A 30 37.45 -23.40 -20.30
CA ALA A 30 37.63 -21.96 -20.37
C ALA A 30 37.47 -21.39 -18.94
N PRO A 31 38.30 -20.42 -18.53
CA PRO A 31 38.10 -19.76 -17.25
C PRO A 31 36.64 -19.28 -17.21
N ALA A 32 35.92 -19.57 -16.13
CA ALA A 32 34.53 -19.17 -16.00
C ALA A 32 34.44 -17.68 -16.34
N GLU A 33 33.63 -17.34 -17.36
CA GLU A 33 33.43 -15.94 -17.73
C GLU A 33 33.02 -15.19 -16.48
N LYS A 34 33.79 -14.15 -16.15
CA LYS A 34 33.51 -13.34 -14.98
C LYS A 34 32.23 -12.57 -15.27
N ASP A 35 31.19 -12.81 -14.47
CA ASP A 35 29.90 -12.13 -14.59
C ASP A 35 30.11 -10.61 -14.69
N TYR A 36 29.47 -9.99 -15.68
CA TYR A 36 29.61 -8.55 -15.93
C TYR A 36 28.63 -7.76 -15.06
N LEU A 37 29.08 -6.64 -14.50
CA LEU A 37 28.23 -5.68 -13.80
C LEU A 37 28.52 -4.30 -14.41
N SER A 38 27.48 -3.66 -14.96
CA SER A 38 27.62 -2.39 -15.66
C SER A 38 27.82 -1.20 -14.70
N ASP A 39 28.74 -0.32 -15.08
CA ASP A 39 28.97 0.98 -14.44
C ASP A 39 27.83 1.98 -14.66
N LYS A 40 26.84 1.66 -15.49
CA LYS A 40 25.61 2.45 -15.66
C LYS A 40 24.38 1.79 -15.03
N ALA A 41 24.52 0.62 -14.40
CA ALA A 41 23.42 0.00 -13.66
C ALA A 41 22.95 0.93 -12.52
N THR A 42 21.68 1.27 -12.46
CA THR A 42 21.18 2.30 -11.53
C THR A 42 19.71 2.11 -11.22
N PHE A 43 19.27 2.69 -10.11
CA PHE A 43 17.84 2.86 -9.85
C PHE A 43 17.25 3.96 -10.74
N SER A 44 15.95 3.87 -11.01
CA SER A 44 15.21 4.96 -11.65
C SER A 44 15.41 6.28 -10.88
N ASN A 45 15.39 7.42 -11.60
CA ASN A 45 15.67 8.75 -11.06
C ASN A 45 14.64 9.22 -10.01
N VAL A 46 14.67 8.63 -8.82
CA VAL A 46 13.95 9.10 -7.64
C VAL A 46 14.91 9.97 -6.84
N ALA A 47 14.64 11.29 -6.82
CA ALA A 47 15.49 12.23 -6.09
C ALA A 47 15.43 12.01 -4.58
N ILE A 48 14.25 11.66 -4.04
CA ILE A 48 14.00 11.46 -2.60
C ILE A 48 12.89 10.42 -2.43
N TYR A 49 13.11 9.41 -1.58
CA TYR A 49 12.08 8.47 -1.13
C TYR A 49 11.35 9.06 0.07
N GLU A 50 10.02 9.20 0.00
CA GLU A 50 9.21 9.87 1.01
C GLU A 50 8.04 9.00 1.51
N PRO A 51 8.32 7.88 2.22
CA PRO A 51 7.27 7.04 2.75
C PRO A 51 6.46 7.78 3.81
N VAL A 52 5.14 7.67 3.74
CA VAL A 52 4.25 8.15 4.82
C VAL A 52 4.30 7.16 5.97
N LEU A 53 4.66 7.63 7.16
CA LEU A 53 4.72 6.81 8.36
C LEU A 53 3.31 6.33 8.81
N GLY A 54 3.28 5.36 9.72
CA GLY A 54 2.03 4.75 10.22
C GLY A 54 1.45 3.64 9.34
N ARG A 55 2.05 3.37 8.19
CA ARG A 55 1.71 2.29 7.25
C ARG A 55 2.98 1.67 6.63
N THR A 56 2.85 0.48 6.06
CA THR A 56 3.93 -0.13 5.27
C THR A 56 3.89 0.44 3.85
N PHE A 57 5.06 0.76 3.30
CA PHE A 57 5.21 1.31 1.95
C PHE A 57 6.21 0.48 1.15
N LEU A 58 5.87 0.16 -0.10
CA LEU A 58 6.73 -0.53 -1.05
C LEU A 58 7.08 0.41 -2.20
N TYR A 59 8.35 0.75 -2.34
CA TYR A 59 8.85 1.43 -3.55
C TYR A 59 9.37 0.39 -4.53
N LYS A 60 8.69 0.29 -5.67
CA LYS A 60 9.22 -0.39 -6.84
C LYS A 60 10.30 0.50 -7.44
N THR A 61 11.56 0.12 -7.25
CA THR A 61 12.68 0.99 -7.61
C THR A 61 13.02 0.94 -9.10
N ASN A 62 12.49 -0.06 -9.82
CA ASN A 62 12.69 -0.28 -11.25
C ASN A 62 14.17 -0.20 -11.63
N PHE A 63 14.99 -1.01 -10.95
CA PHE A 63 16.43 -1.05 -11.18
C PHE A 63 16.75 -1.40 -12.64
N SER A 64 17.58 -0.57 -13.28
CA SER A 64 18.14 -0.84 -14.60
C SER A 64 19.47 -1.57 -14.43
N ALA A 65 19.52 -2.82 -14.90
CA ALA A 65 20.74 -3.62 -14.87
C ALA A 65 21.74 -3.22 -15.98
N ASP A 66 21.35 -2.46 -16.99
CA ASP A 66 22.21 -2.02 -18.11
C ASP A 66 23.12 -3.14 -18.67
N GLY A 67 22.52 -4.29 -19.04
CA GLY A 67 23.26 -5.43 -19.59
C GLY A 67 24.08 -6.25 -18.59
N SER A 68 23.94 -6.01 -17.28
CA SER A 68 24.61 -6.81 -16.25
C SER A 68 24.12 -8.26 -16.20
N SER A 69 25.02 -9.16 -15.84
CA SER A 69 24.75 -10.57 -15.60
C SER A 69 23.98 -10.79 -14.29
N TYR A 70 22.96 -11.64 -14.36
CA TYR A 70 22.16 -12.08 -13.21
C TYR A 70 22.72 -13.40 -12.62
N PRO A 71 22.42 -13.73 -11.34
CA PRO A 71 21.58 -12.99 -10.39
C PRO A 71 22.29 -11.77 -9.78
N LEU A 72 21.51 -10.71 -9.56
CA LEU A 72 21.94 -9.53 -8.79
C LEU A 72 21.46 -9.66 -7.34
N ASN A 73 22.30 -9.23 -6.40
CA ASN A 73 21.99 -9.14 -4.99
C ASN A 73 22.11 -7.69 -4.51
N PHE A 74 21.14 -7.25 -3.72
CA PHE A 74 21.06 -5.89 -3.19
C PHE A 74 21.16 -5.87 -1.66
N SER A 75 21.94 -4.94 -1.08
CA SER A 75 21.99 -4.68 0.35
C SER A 75 22.01 -3.17 0.66
N LEU A 76 21.44 -2.77 1.80
CA LEU A 76 21.51 -1.41 2.32
C LEU A 76 22.81 -1.23 3.09
N GLU A 77 23.50 -0.12 2.83
CA GLU A 77 24.78 0.22 3.46
C GLU A 77 24.76 1.68 3.96
N ASN A 78 25.61 1.98 4.94
CA ASN A 78 25.89 3.34 5.41
C ASN A 78 24.65 4.20 5.73
N MET A 79 23.65 3.64 6.41
CA MET A 79 22.48 4.44 6.84
C MET A 79 22.88 5.50 7.86
N ARG A 80 22.60 6.75 7.51
CA ARG A 80 22.99 7.94 8.27
C ARG A 80 21.93 9.02 8.17
N HIS A 81 21.89 9.89 9.17
CA HIS A 81 21.15 11.13 9.09
C HIS A 81 21.74 12.02 7.99
N PHE A 82 20.96 13.02 7.57
CA PHE A 82 21.42 13.95 6.54
C PHE A 82 22.71 14.72 6.94
N ASP A 83 22.93 14.96 8.24
CA ASP A 83 24.15 15.55 8.79
C ASP A 83 25.38 14.61 8.78
N GLY A 84 25.20 13.34 8.39
CA GLY A 84 26.23 12.32 8.33
C GLY A 84 26.38 11.45 9.58
N SER A 85 25.68 11.77 10.67
CA SER A 85 25.68 10.93 11.89
C SER A 85 24.97 9.59 11.65
N ALA A 86 25.36 8.53 12.36
CA ALA A 86 24.78 7.19 12.17
C ALA A 86 23.28 7.18 12.50
N ALA A 87 22.47 6.47 11.70
CA ALA A 87 21.01 6.35 11.88
C ALA A 87 20.59 4.91 12.28
N PRO A 88 20.97 4.43 13.48
CA PRO A 88 20.68 3.05 13.91
C PRO A 88 19.19 2.78 14.09
N GLU A 89 18.36 3.81 14.24
CA GLU A 89 16.91 3.67 14.36
C GLU A 89 16.26 3.07 13.12
N LEU A 90 16.84 3.24 11.92
CA LEU A 90 16.32 2.63 10.68
C LEU A 90 16.44 1.10 10.68
N MET A 91 17.36 0.56 11.49
CA MET A 91 17.61 -0.87 11.65
C MET A 91 16.87 -1.49 12.84
N LYS A 92 16.20 -0.67 13.66
CA LYS A 92 15.37 -1.20 14.76
C LYS A 92 14.25 -2.05 14.18
N SER A 93 13.85 -3.07 14.94
CA SER A 93 12.79 -3.98 14.53
C SER A 93 11.40 -3.37 14.70
N ALA A 94 10.61 -3.41 13.64
CA ALA A 94 9.18 -3.22 13.58
C ALA A 94 8.46 -4.55 13.70
N GLN A 95 7.35 -4.58 14.45
CA GLN A 95 6.41 -5.69 14.40
C GLN A 95 5.52 -5.54 13.17
N VAL A 96 5.58 -6.51 12.27
CA VAL A 96 4.85 -6.51 11.00
C VAL A 96 3.93 -7.72 10.97
N LEU A 97 2.69 -7.50 10.51
CA LEU A 97 1.78 -8.60 10.20
C LEU A 97 2.07 -9.08 8.78
N GLU A 98 2.55 -10.31 8.65
CA GLU A 98 2.72 -11.00 7.37
C GLU A 98 1.60 -12.02 7.17
N TRP A 99 1.10 -12.09 5.93
CA TRP A 99 0.17 -13.14 5.54
C TRP A 99 0.89 -14.48 5.41
N THR A 100 0.37 -15.50 6.09
CA THR A 100 0.79 -16.90 5.96
C THR A 100 -0.16 -17.71 5.07
N GLY A 101 -1.38 -17.22 4.87
CA GLY A 101 -2.40 -17.81 4.02
C GLY A 101 -3.02 -16.80 3.06
N LEU A 102 -3.79 -17.30 2.09
CA LEU A 102 -4.52 -16.45 1.15
C LEU A 102 -5.69 -15.76 1.86
N TYR A 103 -5.72 -14.43 1.75
CA TYR A 103 -6.87 -13.60 2.08
C TYR A 103 -7.64 -13.28 0.80
N ASP A 104 -8.91 -13.70 0.74
CA ASP A 104 -9.77 -13.50 -0.43
C ASP A 104 -11.03 -12.67 -0.12
N GLY A 105 -11.18 -12.20 1.13
CA GLY A 105 -12.32 -11.40 1.57
C GLY A 105 -13.60 -12.22 1.78
N LYS A 106 -13.49 -13.55 1.90
CA LYS A 106 -14.61 -14.46 2.19
C LYS A 106 -14.58 -15.01 3.61
N GLU A 107 -13.61 -14.58 4.41
CA GLU A 107 -13.54 -14.89 5.83
C GLU A 107 -14.82 -14.46 6.55
N LYS A 108 -15.24 -15.24 7.55
CA LYS A 108 -16.51 -15.04 8.26
C LYS A 108 -16.34 -14.47 9.66
N THR A 109 -15.11 -14.47 10.17
CA THR A 109 -14.80 -13.95 11.51
C THR A 109 -13.47 -13.21 11.51
N LEU A 110 -13.30 -12.30 12.48
CA LEU A 110 -12.02 -11.63 12.72
C LEU A 110 -10.91 -12.64 13.04
N LYS A 111 -11.25 -13.72 13.76
CA LYS A 111 -10.31 -14.78 14.13
C LYS A 111 -9.73 -15.51 12.92
N GLU A 112 -10.56 -15.86 11.93
CA GLU A 112 -10.09 -16.49 10.67
C GLU A 112 -9.07 -15.62 9.93
N ILE A 113 -9.23 -14.30 9.95
CA ILE A 113 -8.28 -13.36 9.35
C ILE A 113 -6.96 -13.37 10.12
N GLU A 114 -7.02 -13.27 11.44
CA GLU A 114 -5.81 -13.20 12.27
C GLU A 114 -5.04 -14.53 12.30
N GLU A 115 -5.70 -15.68 12.15
CA GLU A 115 -5.04 -16.99 12.00
C GLU A 115 -4.25 -17.12 10.68
N LYS A 116 -4.62 -16.35 9.64
CA LYS A 116 -3.89 -16.24 8.37
C LYS A 116 -2.75 -15.23 8.42
N ARG A 117 -2.49 -14.64 9.59
CA ARG A 117 -1.44 -13.65 9.80
C ARG A 117 -0.49 -14.15 10.88
N ARG A 118 0.76 -13.74 10.77
CA ARG A 118 1.73 -13.89 11.86
C ARG A 118 2.47 -12.59 12.07
N VAL A 119 2.84 -12.34 13.31
CA VAL A 119 3.72 -11.22 13.65
C VAL A 119 5.17 -11.64 13.37
N VAL A 120 5.86 -10.85 12.55
CA VAL A 120 7.28 -11.01 12.23
C VAL A 120 8.02 -9.73 12.57
N ASN A 121 9.19 -9.86 13.16
CA ASN A 121 10.08 -8.74 13.41
C ASN A 121 10.91 -8.48 12.15
N LYS A 122 10.79 -7.27 11.60
CA LYS A 122 11.53 -6.81 10.42
C LYS A 122 12.23 -5.49 10.75
N PRO A 123 13.39 -5.16 10.17
CA PRO A 123 13.95 -3.81 10.30
C PRO A 123 12.94 -2.79 9.74
N PHE A 124 12.95 -1.53 10.20
CA PHE A 124 12.06 -0.52 9.64
C PHE A 124 12.29 -0.26 8.16
N PHE A 125 13.56 -0.35 7.74
CA PHE A 125 13.95 -0.16 6.35
C PHE A 125 14.65 -1.41 5.82
N GLU A 126 14.10 -1.98 4.75
CA GLU A 126 14.61 -3.19 4.10
C GLU A 126 14.73 -2.97 2.59
N ILE A 127 15.73 -3.60 1.97
CA ILE A 127 15.81 -3.79 0.52
C ILE A 127 15.59 -5.26 0.18
N ARG A 128 14.78 -5.54 -0.84
CA ARG A 128 14.57 -6.90 -1.32
C ARG A 128 15.82 -7.39 -2.06
N PRO A 129 16.48 -8.46 -1.61
CA PRO A 129 17.77 -8.87 -2.15
C PRO A 129 17.77 -9.22 -3.64
N GLY A 130 16.64 -9.66 -4.21
CA GLY A 130 16.56 -10.07 -5.62
C GLY A 130 16.04 -9.00 -6.58
N SER A 131 15.26 -8.02 -6.11
CA SER A 131 14.66 -6.99 -6.98
C SER A 131 15.23 -5.59 -6.75
N GLY A 132 15.86 -5.34 -5.60
CA GLY A 132 16.30 -4.01 -5.21
C GLY A 132 15.13 -3.08 -4.82
N ASP A 133 13.92 -3.63 -4.63
CA ASP A 133 12.78 -2.84 -4.15
C ASP A 133 12.96 -2.48 -2.67
N LEU A 134 12.51 -1.29 -2.30
CA LEU A 134 12.61 -0.78 -0.94
C LEU A 134 11.29 -0.98 -0.20
N ILE A 135 11.37 -1.52 1.01
CA ILE A 135 10.24 -1.68 1.91
C ILE A 135 10.48 -0.82 3.15
N PHE A 136 9.52 0.04 3.43
CA PHE A 136 9.43 0.80 4.68
C PHE A 136 8.30 0.20 5.49
N TYR A 137 8.63 -0.56 6.52
CA TYR A 137 7.61 -1.14 7.38
C TYR A 137 7.04 -0.08 8.31
N LYS A 138 5.79 -0.29 8.72
CA LYS A 138 5.06 0.60 9.62
C LYS A 138 5.93 0.98 10.83
N SER A 139 6.27 2.26 10.91
CA SER A 139 6.92 2.91 12.04
C SER A 139 6.07 4.09 12.51
N GLY A 140 6.31 4.53 13.75
CA GLY A 140 5.75 5.78 14.25
C GLY A 140 6.78 6.90 14.16
N SER A 141 6.29 8.13 14.00
CA SER A 141 7.12 9.36 13.99
C SER A 141 7.96 9.59 15.26
N GLY A 142 7.70 8.88 16.35
CA GLY A 142 8.53 8.92 17.57
C GLY A 142 9.82 8.07 17.48
N ILE A 143 9.96 7.21 16.47
CA ILE A 143 11.12 6.31 16.31
C ILE A 143 12.01 6.80 15.18
N VAL A 144 11.42 7.17 14.05
CA VAL A 144 12.10 7.62 12.84
C VAL A 144 11.78 9.09 12.62
N SER A 145 12.82 9.88 12.34
CA SER A 145 12.67 11.30 12.04
C SER A 145 11.86 11.50 10.76
N SER A 146 10.83 12.33 10.85
CA SER A 146 9.98 12.69 9.72
C SER A 146 10.15 14.16 9.33
N TYR A 147 9.65 14.53 8.15
CA TYR A 147 9.49 15.92 7.72
C TYR A 147 8.87 16.76 8.86
N PRO A 148 9.39 17.98 9.17
CA PRO A 148 10.28 18.82 8.36
C PRO A 148 11.79 18.55 8.47
N ASN A 149 12.23 17.49 9.13
CA ASN A 149 13.66 17.12 9.14
C ASN A 149 14.15 16.82 7.70
N GLU A 150 15.42 17.12 7.40
CA GLU A 150 16.07 16.86 6.11
C GLU A 150 16.17 15.35 5.78
N GLY A 151 16.02 14.51 6.81
CA GLY A 151 15.87 13.06 6.68
C GLY A 151 17.21 12.33 6.77
N TYR A 152 17.40 11.40 5.84
CA TYR A 152 18.43 10.37 5.89
C TYR A 152 19.12 10.22 4.54
N LEU A 153 20.35 9.71 4.60
CA LEU A 153 21.12 9.23 3.48
C LEU A 153 21.41 7.74 3.67
N PHE A 154 21.40 7.01 2.57
CA PHE A 154 21.79 5.60 2.56
C PHE A 154 22.44 5.27 1.24
N ASP A 155 23.23 4.20 1.25
CA ASP A 155 23.85 3.66 0.06
C ASP A 155 23.22 2.28 -0.24
N ILE A 156 23.20 1.87 -1.50
CA ILE A 156 22.81 0.52 -1.90
C ILE A 156 24.00 -0.16 -2.57
N LYS A 157 24.39 -1.32 -2.03
CA LYS A 157 25.34 -2.21 -2.68
C LYS A 157 24.61 -3.15 -3.62
N VAL A 158 25.08 -3.23 -4.86
CA VAL A 158 24.63 -4.16 -5.89
C VAL A 158 25.78 -5.11 -6.19
N SER A 159 25.53 -6.41 -6.23
CA SER A 159 26.57 -7.41 -6.48
C SER A 159 26.09 -8.57 -7.34
N ASN A 160 27.00 -9.17 -8.09
CA ASN A 160 26.84 -10.49 -8.71
C ASN A 160 28.09 -11.33 -8.42
N LYS A 161 28.24 -12.50 -9.05
CA LYS A 161 29.41 -13.36 -8.78
C LYS A 161 30.73 -12.75 -9.24
N GLY A 162 30.68 -11.78 -10.15
CA GLY A 162 31.84 -11.17 -10.75
C GLY A 162 32.31 -9.93 -10.00
N ASN A 163 31.42 -8.98 -9.75
CA ASN A 163 31.75 -7.66 -9.22
C ASN A 163 30.68 -7.13 -8.25
N GLU A 164 31.03 -6.07 -7.55
CA GLU A 164 30.14 -5.28 -6.70
C GLU A 164 30.25 -3.80 -7.01
N ARG A 165 29.16 -3.07 -6.74
CA ARG A 165 29.06 -1.64 -6.94
C ARG A 165 28.24 -1.01 -5.83
N LEU A 166 28.64 0.19 -5.41
CA LEU A 166 27.94 0.96 -4.40
C LEU A 166 27.29 2.20 -5.04
N ILE A 167 25.97 2.30 -4.96
CA ILE A 167 25.18 3.47 -5.33
C ILE A 167 25.02 4.31 -4.06
N LYS A 168 25.61 5.51 -4.05
CA LYS A 168 25.78 6.30 -2.82
C LYS A 168 24.76 7.43 -2.70
N ASN A 169 24.56 7.89 -1.46
CA ASN A 169 23.84 9.12 -1.12
C ASN A 169 22.38 9.16 -1.61
N LEU A 170 21.69 8.02 -1.63
CA LEU A 170 20.25 8.00 -1.87
C LEU A 170 19.53 8.69 -0.69
N ARG A 171 18.49 9.46 -0.99
CA ARG A 171 17.80 10.28 0.01
C ARG A 171 16.51 9.62 0.48
N LEU A 172 16.32 9.57 1.79
CA LEU A 172 15.10 9.12 2.44
C LEU A 172 14.57 10.24 3.35
N ARG A 173 13.33 10.67 3.14
CA ARG A 173 12.68 11.70 3.96
C ARG A 173 11.25 11.26 4.30
N PRO A 174 11.05 10.49 5.37
CA PRO A 174 9.73 10.02 5.77
C PRO A 174 8.79 11.19 6.06
N ILE A 175 7.52 11.02 5.69
CA ILE A 175 6.46 11.99 5.99
C ILE A 175 5.75 11.52 7.26
N GLN A 176 5.33 12.46 8.10
CA GLN A 176 4.64 12.16 9.35
C GLN A 176 3.43 11.24 9.17
N ASP A 177 3.06 10.57 10.27
CA ASP A 177 1.96 9.62 10.33
C ASP A 177 0.64 10.20 9.78
N ILE A 178 -0.05 9.43 8.96
CA ILE A 178 -1.41 9.72 8.48
C ILE A 178 -2.26 8.49 8.77
N ALA A 179 -3.15 8.63 9.75
CA ALA A 179 -3.93 7.52 10.30
C ALA A 179 -5.03 7.01 9.35
N TYR A 180 -5.57 7.87 8.49
CA TYR A 180 -6.64 7.55 7.56
C TYR A 180 -6.58 8.40 6.28
N GLU A 181 -7.29 7.95 5.25
CA GLU A 181 -7.55 8.69 4.03
C GLU A 181 -9.03 8.62 3.66
N PRO A 182 -9.61 9.68 3.03
CA PRO A 182 -8.98 10.94 2.64
C PRO A 182 -8.59 11.82 3.85
N PHE A 183 -7.38 12.41 3.80
CA PHE A 183 -6.83 13.23 4.87
C PHE A 183 -6.98 14.72 4.54
N GLU A 184 -7.60 15.48 5.44
CA GLU A 184 -8.03 16.87 5.20
C GLU A 184 -6.89 17.89 5.16
N TYR A 185 -5.73 17.53 5.70
CA TYR A 185 -4.58 18.41 5.81
C TYR A 185 -3.49 18.03 4.81
N ASP A 186 -2.67 19.01 4.45
CA ASP A 186 -1.48 18.77 3.67
C ASP A 186 -0.48 17.90 4.46
N PRO A 187 0.08 16.83 3.87
CA PRO A 187 0.99 15.93 4.58
C PRO A 187 2.25 16.59 5.14
N TYR A 188 2.74 17.67 4.52
CA TYR A 188 4.00 18.33 4.87
C TYR A 188 3.77 19.50 5.82
N THR A 189 2.87 20.42 5.45
CA THR A 189 2.64 21.67 6.20
C THR A 189 1.64 21.50 7.34
N ARG A 190 0.83 20.43 7.33
CA ARG A 190 -0.31 20.22 8.23
C ARG A 190 -1.34 21.35 8.20
N ILE A 191 -1.28 22.22 7.20
CA ILE A 191 -2.31 23.22 6.94
C ILE A 191 -3.47 22.52 6.24
N ARG A 192 -4.69 22.92 6.58
CA ARG A 192 -5.89 22.35 5.97
C ARG A 192 -5.88 22.62 4.47
N LYS A 193 -6.11 21.57 3.67
CA LYS A 193 -6.18 21.69 2.21
C LYS A 193 -7.30 22.64 1.80
N GLN A 194 -7.15 23.24 0.64
CA GLN A 194 -8.17 24.05 0.00
C GLN A 194 -8.65 23.36 -1.28
N GLU A 195 -9.90 23.59 -1.64
CA GLU A 195 -10.49 23.12 -2.88
C GLU A 195 -11.16 24.28 -3.61
N SER A 196 -11.05 24.27 -4.94
CA SER A 196 -11.74 25.22 -5.81
C SER A 196 -13.12 24.68 -6.14
N ARG A 197 -14.15 25.48 -5.86
CA ARG A 197 -15.54 25.18 -6.16
C ARG A 197 -16.12 26.23 -7.08
N VAL A 198 -17.19 25.87 -7.79
CA VAL A 198 -17.88 26.76 -8.71
C VAL A 198 -19.25 27.07 -8.14
N ARG A 199 -19.60 28.36 -8.04
CA ARG A 199 -20.93 28.80 -7.65
C ARG A 199 -21.95 28.49 -8.77
N PRO A 200 -23.26 28.50 -8.50
CA PRO A 200 -24.27 28.36 -9.54
C PRO A 200 -24.15 29.36 -10.70
N ASN A 201 -23.58 30.55 -10.45
CA ASN A 201 -23.33 31.58 -11.46
C ASN A 201 -21.99 31.41 -12.21
N GLY A 202 -21.31 30.28 -12.07
CA GLY A 202 -20.05 29.98 -12.78
C GLY A 202 -18.78 30.59 -12.16
N VAL A 203 -18.91 31.40 -11.09
CA VAL A 203 -17.75 32.05 -10.47
C VAL A 203 -17.00 31.05 -9.56
N PRO A 204 -15.70 30.81 -9.77
CA PRO A 204 -14.91 29.97 -8.89
C PRO A 204 -14.69 30.65 -7.54
N TYR A 205 -14.63 29.87 -6.47
CA TYR A 205 -14.24 30.30 -5.14
C TYR A 205 -13.46 29.21 -4.44
N THR A 206 -12.56 29.60 -3.55
CA THR A 206 -11.76 28.67 -2.77
C THR A 206 -12.41 28.45 -1.41
N THR A 207 -12.50 27.20 -0.98
CA THR A 207 -12.98 26.83 0.37
C THR A 207 -12.03 25.82 1.00
N ALA A 208 -12.12 25.67 2.32
CA ALA A 208 -11.41 24.61 3.02
C ALA A 208 -11.96 23.23 2.60
N PHE A 209 -11.06 22.32 2.25
CA PHE A 209 -11.38 20.96 1.88
C PHE A 209 -12.07 20.24 3.05
N VAL A 210 -13.19 19.60 2.74
CA VAL A 210 -13.91 18.70 3.65
C VAL A 210 -13.99 17.33 3.00
N ASN A 211 -13.82 16.29 3.80
CA ASN A 211 -14.22 14.97 3.37
C ASN A 211 -15.75 14.95 3.18
N HIS A 212 -16.22 14.37 2.09
CA HIS A 212 -17.63 14.25 1.76
C HIS A 212 -17.89 12.94 1.02
N ALA A 213 -19.14 12.50 1.04
CA ALA A 213 -19.56 11.38 0.20
C ALA A 213 -19.84 11.88 -1.22
N THR A 214 -19.66 11.02 -2.21
CA THR A 214 -20.26 11.23 -3.53
C THR A 214 -21.74 10.89 -3.43
N MET A 215 -22.61 11.82 -3.83
CA MET A 215 -24.05 11.68 -3.68
C MET A 215 -24.71 11.47 -5.05
N SER A 216 -25.69 10.56 -5.10
CA SER A 216 -26.56 10.38 -6.28
C SER A 216 -28.01 10.33 -5.83
N ASN A 217 -28.88 11.09 -6.50
CA ASN A 217 -30.32 11.18 -6.22
C ASN A 217 -30.69 11.50 -4.76
N VAL A 218 -29.79 12.15 -4.01
CA VAL A 218 -30.07 12.61 -2.65
C VAL A 218 -30.76 13.96 -2.75
N TYR A 219 -32.03 14.04 -2.38
CA TYR A 219 -32.82 15.27 -2.45
C TYR A 219 -32.86 15.99 -1.10
N LEU A 220 -32.86 17.32 -1.10
CA LEU A 220 -33.11 18.16 0.08
C LEU A 220 -34.56 18.69 0.13
N SER A 221 -35.21 18.80 -1.03
CA SER A 221 -36.61 19.21 -1.19
C SER A 221 -37.29 18.31 -2.24
N LYS A 222 -38.44 18.73 -2.79
CA LYS A 222 -39.12 17.97 -3.85
C LYS A 222 -38.26 17.86 -5.11
N ASP A 223 -37.70 19.00 -5.54
CA ASP A 223 -37.07 19.15 -6.85
C ASP A 223 -35.61 19.60 -6.76
N THR A 224 -35.03 19.66 -5.55
CA THR A 224 -33.63 20.10 -5.36
C THR A 224 -32.75 18.96 -4.87
N LEU A 225 -31.72 18.65 -5.66
CA LEU A 225 -30.66 17.71 -5.30
C LEU A 225 -29.68 18.32 -4.30
N MET A 226 -29.14 17.47 -3.45
CA MET A 226 -28.04 17.77 -2.55
C MET A 226 -26.72 17.69 -3.32
N ASN A 227 -25.87 18.70 -3.16
CA ASN A 227 -24.49 18.64 -3.62
C ASN A 227 -23.57 18.14 -2.48
N ASP A 228 -22.36 17.75 -2.86
CA ASP A 228 -21.31 17.31 -1.93
C ASP A 228 -21.05 18.27 -0.77
N SER A 229 -21.17 19.57 -1.02
CA SER A 229 -20.92 20.68 -0.10
C SER A 229 -21.85 20.67 1.11
N LEU A 230 -23.00 20.00 0.98
CA LEU A 230 -23.99 19.83 2.03
C LEU A 230 -23.78 18.55 2.85
N SER A 231 -22.69 17.81 2.64
CA SER A 231 -22.29 16.68 3.45
C SER A 231 -20.86 16.83 3.94
N ARG A 232 -20.60 16.38 5.16
CA ARG A 232 -19.27 16.30 5.74
C ARG A 232 -19.08 14.94 6.36
N VAL A 233 -17.95 14.31 6.09
CA VAL A 233 -17.55 13.03 6.67
C VAL A 233 -16.39 13.30 7.61
N TYR A 234 -16.46 12.78 8.83
CA TYR A 234 -15.36 12.87 9.79
C TYR A 234 -14.90 11.48 10.19
N PHE A 235 -13.59 11.31 10.32
CA PHE A 235 -12.98 10.11 10.88
C PHE A 235 -12.48 10.44 12.28
N ARG A 236 -12.92 9.68 13.28
CA ARG A 236 -12.52 9.89 14.67
C ARG A 236 -12.11 8.58 15.31
N LYS A 237 -10.86 8.50 15.76
CA LYS A 237 -10.42 7.44 16.67
C LYS A 237 -10.94 7.73 18.08
N THR A 238 -11.52 6.72 18.72
CA THR A 238 -12.20 6.80 20.03
C THR A 238 -11.66 5.82 21.06
N GLY A 239 -10.87 4.83 20.62
CA GLY A 239 -10.29 3.80 21.46
C GLY A 239 -9.21 3.02 20.71
N ASN A 240 -8.67 1.99 21.36
CA ASN A 240 -7.54 1.18 20.85
C ASN A 240 -7.95 -0.25 20.45
N GLY A 241 -9.25 -0.52 20.39
CA GLY A 241 -9.81 -1.81 19.99
C GLY A 241 -9.81 -2.04 18.48
N ASN A 242 -10.87 -2.69 18.03
CA ASN A 242 -11.02 -3.25 16.69
C ASN A 242 -12.40 -2.91 16.09
N SER A 243 -12.98 -1.75 16.42
CA SER A 243 -14.32 -1.40 15.95
C SER A 243 -14.34 -0.33 14.86
N LEU A 244 -15.30 -0.46 13.94
CA LEU A 244 -15.67 0.58 12.98
C LEU A 244 -17.14 0.91 13.13
N THR A 245 -17.45 2.16 13.44
CA THR A 245 -18.82 2.64 13.70
C THR A 245 -19.22 3.73 12.72
N PHE A 246 -20.43 3.64 12.18
CA PHE A 246 -21.04 4.68 11.34
C PHE A 246 -22.12 5.42 12.12
N LYS A 247 -22.07 6.77 12.07
CA LYS A 247 -23.08 7.65 12.65
C LYS A 247 -23.56 8.67 11.64
N PHE A 248 -24.84 9.02 11.73
CA PHE A 248 -25.50 9.93 10.79
C PHE A 248 -26.17 11.05 11.57
N PHE A 249 -25.93 12.29 11.16
CA PHE A 249 -26.47 13.48 11.82
C PHE A 249 -27.08 14.42 10.79
N ASP A 250 -28.28 14.90 11.09
CA ASP A 250 -29.00 15.85 10.25
C ASP A 250 -28.44 17.28 10.35
N LYS A 251 -29.12 18.27 9.78
CA LYS A 251 -28.68 19.68 9.83
C LYS A 251 -28.52 20.20 11.27
N ASP A 252 -29.38 19.78 12.19
CA ASP A 252 -29.45 20.25 13.58
C ASP A 252 -28.55 19.43 14.52
N SER A 253 -27.83 18.44 13.98
CA SER A 253 -27.03 17.48 14.75
C SER A 253 -27.88 16.52 15.56
N ALA A 254 -29.15 16.38 15.20
CA ALA A 254 -29.96 15.26 15.67
C ALA A 254 -29.52 13.99 14.94
N VAL A 255 -29.59 12.87 15.66
CA VAL A 255 -29.20 11.57 15.12
C VAL A 255 -30.22 11.12 14.07
N ILE A 256 -29.72 10.70 12.91
CA ILE A 256 -30.53 10.05 11.88
C ILE A 256 -30.44 8.55 12.14
N ASP A 257 -31.60 7.92 12.33
CA ASP A 257 -31.69 6.47 12.47
C ASP A 257 -31.12 5.75 11.23
N PRO A 258 -30.10 4.88 11.39
CA PRO A 258 -29.56 4.09 10.29
C PRO A 258 -30.60 3.24 9.54
N ALA A 259 -31.75 2.92 10.15
CA ALA A 259 -32.86 2.24 9.48
C ALA A 259 -33.45 3.05 8.31
N ARG A 260 -33.27 4.39 8.29
CA ARG A 260 -33.69 5.24 7.16
C ARG A 260 -32.92 4.96 5.88
N PHE A 261 -31.73 4.37 5.97
CA PHE A 261 -30.96 3.93 4.81
C PHE A 261 -31.30 2.49 4.43
N ASN A 262 -32.55 2.30 4.00
CA ASN A 262 -33.18 0.98 3.78
C ASN A 262 -32.64 0.19 2.56
N LEU A 263 -31.92 0.83 1.63
CA LEU A 263 -31.23 0.11 0.54
C LEU A 263 -29.81 -0.33 0.93
N THR A 264 -29.31 0.10 2.08
CA THR A 264 -27.96 -0.24 2.53
C THR A 264 -27.90 -1.69 2.95
N LYS A 265 -27.02 -2.46 2.31
CA LYS A 265 -26.69 -3.84 2.70
C LYS A 265 -25.75 -3.81 3.90
N TRP A 266 -26.29 -3.57 5.09
CA TRP A 266 -25.49 -3.38 6.31
C TRP A 266 -24.57 -4.56 6.62
N GLU A 267 -24.99 -5.80 6.38
CA GLU A 267 -24.15 -6.99 6.59
C GLU A 267 -22.99 -7.11 5.59
N GLU A 268 -23.05 -6.38 4.47
CA GLU A 268 -22.06 -6.46 3.39
C GLU A 268 -21.37 -5.12 3.13
N LEU A 269 -21.56 -4.13 4.01
CA LEU A 269 -21.08 -2.77 3.78
C LEU A 269 -19.55 -2.70 3.82
N VAL A 270 -18.93 -3.41 4.75
CA VAL A 270 -17.48 -3.51 4.95
C VAL A 270 -17.12 -4.97 5.24
N HIS A 271 -15.84 -5.32 5.13
CA HIS A 271 -15.37 -6.62 5.64
C HIS A 271 -15.26 -6.57 7.17
N GLY A 272 -16.42 -6.57 7.82
CA GLY A 272 -16.57 -6.48 9.26
C GLY A 272 -17.53 -7.53 9.77
N PHE A 273 -17.38 -7.86 11.05
CA PHE A 273 -18.06 -8.95 11.73
C PHE A 273 -18.88 -8.41 12.88
N ASN A 274 -19.75 -9.26 13.45
CA ASN A 274 -20.51 -8.95 14.66
C ASN A 274 -21.26 -7.61 14.55
N LEU A 275 -22.05 -7.45 13.48
CA LEU A 275 -22.83 -6.24 13.20
C LEU A 275 -23.75 -5.90 14.39
N ILE A 276 -23.58 -4.70 14.95
CA ILE A 276 -24.49 -4.13 15.94
C ILE A 276 -25.13 -2.88 15.35
N LYS A 277 -26.44 -2.97 15.06
CA LYS A 277 -27.24 -1.87 14.55
C LYS A 277 -28.23 -1.39 15.60
N THR A 278 -28.19 -0.10 15.91
CA THR A 278 -29.13 0.59 16.79
C THR A 278 -29.81 1.73 16.03
N ASN A 279 -30.75 2.41 16.67
CA ASN A 279 -31.35 3.65 16.15
C ASN A 279 -30.39 4.84 16.09
N THR A 280 -29.13 4.70 16.54
CA THR A 280 -28.16 5.81 16.53
C THR A 280 -26.87 5.54 15.76
N GLN A 281 -26.53 4.27 15.57
CA GLN A 281 -25.26 3.89 14.95
C GLN A 281 -25.28 2.45 14.41
N VAL A 282 -24.33 2.16 13.53
CA VAL A 282 -24.03 0.81 13.04
C VAL A 282 -22.56 0.51 13.29
N SER A 283 -22.25 -0.60 13.96
CA SER A 283 -20.90 -0.93 14.42
C SER A 283 -20.50 -2.33 13.95
N TYR A 284 -19.22 -2.50 13.65
CA TYR A 284 -18.61 -3.76 13.21
C TYR A 284 -17.31 -3.98 13.97
N GLU A 285 -16.96 -5.24 14.20
CA GLU A 285 -15.58 -5.63 14.47
C GLU A 285 -14.82 -5.79 13.16
N VAL A 286 -13.63 -5.21 13.07
CA VAL A 286 -12.83 -5.17 11.85
C VAL A 286 -11.37 -5.52 12.13
N ALA A 287 -10.68 -6.02 11.11
CA ALA A 287 -9.23 -6.11 11.12
C ALA A 287 -8.62 -4.83 10.54
N TYR A 288 -7.37 -4.55 10.91
CA TYR A 288 -6.60 -3.43 10.38
C TYR A 288 -5.36 -3.91 9.60
N PRO A 289 -4.85 -3.12 8.64
CA PRO A 289 -5.41 -1.86 8.13
C PRO A 289 -6.71 -2.08 7.32
N ILE A 290 -7.43 -1.01 7.03
CA ILE A 290 -8.59 -1.00 6.13
C ILE A 290 -8.20 -0.25 4.85
N PRO A 291 -8.28 -0.88 3.66
CA PRO A 291 -8.51 -2.31 3.43
C PRO A 291 -7.31 -3.17 3.85
N LEU A 292 -7.52 -4.48 3.98
CA LEU A 292 -6.51 -5.44 4.48
C LEU A 292 -5.47 -5.85 3.44
N THR A 293 -5.74 -5.55 2.17
CA THR A 293 -4.92 -5.92 1.02
C THR A 293 -5.08 -4.86 -0.08
N ASP A 294 -4.06 -4.75 -0.92
CA ASP A 294 -4.09 -3.90 -2.12
C ASP A 294 -4.90 -4.54 -3.26
N LEU A 295 -5.26 -5.82 -3.14
CA LEU A 295 -6.08 -6.54 -4.11
C LEU A 295 -7.53 -6.05 -4.09
N ASP A 296 -8.15 -5.98 -5.26
CA ASP A 296 -9.57 -5.69 -5.37
C ASP A 296 -10.39 -6.85 -4.78
N THR A 297 -11.33 -6.51 -3.91
CA THR A 297 -12.27 -7.41 -3.27
C THR A 297 -13.68 -6.83 -3.37
N LYS A 298 -14.70 -7.56 -2.88
CA LYS A 298 -16.05 -7.01 -2.77
C LYS A 298 -16.10 -5.71 -1.94
N PHE A 299 -15.19 -5.54 -0.97
CA PHE A 299 -15.20 -4.45 -0.01
C PHE A 299 -14.20 -3.34 -0.32
N ALA A 300 -13.27 -3.57 -1.24
CA ALA A 300 -12.17 -2.66 -1.52
C ALA A 300 -11.80 -2.65 -3.01
N ILE A 301 -11.56 -1.46 -3.55
CA ILE A 301 -11.12 -1.27 -4.94
C ILE A 301 -9.98 -0.24 -4.94
N SER A 302 -8.92 -0.49 -5.69
CA SER A 302 -7.78 0.42 -5.82
C SER A 302 -7.18 0.84 -4.46
N ASN A 303 -6.99 -0.15 -3.58
CA ASN A 303 -6.45 0.03 -2.23
C ASN A 303 -7.26 0.97 -1.30
N LYS A 304 -8.56 1.09 -1.56
CA LYS A 304 -9.49 1.82 -0.69
C LYS A 304 -10.71 0.97 -0.38
N ALA A 305 -11.14 0.97 0.87
CA ALA A 305 -12.44 0.45 1.23
C ALA A 305 -13.52 1.32 0.57
N LYS A 306 -14.57 0.66 0.05
CA LYS A 306 -15.65 1.32 -0.67
C LYS A 306 -16.97 0.97 0.01
N ILE A 307 -17.70 1.98 0.45
CA ILE A 307 -19.03 1.81 1.04
C ILE A 307 -20.07 2.54 0.20
N ASN A 308 -21.27 1.95 0.12
CA ASN A 308 -22.44 2.57 -0.49
C ASN A 308 -23.60 2.52 0.50
N ILE A 309 -24.00 3.70 1.00
CA ILE A 309 -25.12 3.85 1.91
C ILE A 309 -26.28 4.42 1.10
N GLY A 310 -27.36 3.65 0.98
CA GLY A 310 -28.48 3.99 0.12
C GLY A 310 -29.83 3.96 0.81
N TYR A 311 -30.78 4.70 0.25
CA TYR A 311 -32.18 4.68 0.65
C TYR A 311 -33.09 4.86 -0.57
N THR A 312 -34.32 4.40 -0.47
CA THR A 312 -35.35 4.62 -1.50
C THR A 312 -36.49 5.48 -0.96
N ARG A 313 -37.07 6.30 -1.82
CA ARG A 313 -38.30 7.06 -1.57
C ARG A 313 -39.19 7.05 -2.81
N THR A 314 -40.48 7.28 -2.63
CA THR A 314 -41.38 7.63 -3.72
C THR A 314 -41.30 9.13 -3.98
N GLY A 315 -40.92 9.52 -5.19
CA GLY A 315 -40.91 10.90 -5.66
C GLY A 315 -42.15 11.27 -6.46
N PHE A 316 -42.09 12.42 -7.12
CA PHE A 316 -43.19 12.94 -7.92
C PHE A 316 -43.70 11.93 -8.95
N SER A 317 -45.01 11.91 -9.18
CA SER A 317 -45.68 10.95 -10.07
C SER A 317 -45.49 9.48 -9.67
N SER A 318 -45.34 9.20 -8.38
CA SER A 318 -45.18 7.84 -7.83
C SER A 318 -43.92 7.10 -8.33
N THR A 319 -42.91 7.84 -8.79
CA THR A 319 -41.66 7.23 -9.29
C THR A 319 -40.76 6.84 -8.13
N ARG A 320 -40.23 5.62 -8.15
CA ARG A 320 -39.23 5.17 -7.17
C ARG A 320 -37.89 5.86 -7.43
N ILE A 321 -37.33 6.48 -6.39
CA ILE A 321 -36.03 7.16 -6.43
C ILE A 321 -35.09 6.45 -5.47
N ASP A 322 -34.01 5.87 -6.01
CA ASP A 322 -32.95 5.23 -5.23
C ASP A 322 -31.78 6.21 -5.08
N ALA A 323 -31.54 6.64 -3.85
CA ALA A 323 -30.50 7.57 -3.45
C ALA A 323 -29.29 6.82 -2.86
N ASN A 324 -28.08 7.32 -3.13
CA ASN A 324 -26.83 6.66 -2.74
C ASN A 324 -25.80 7.67 -2.24
N LEU A 325 -25.04 7.27 -1.21
CA LEU A 325 -23.89 7.95 -0.64
C LEU A 325 -22.68 7.02 -0.75
N LEU A 326 -21.76 7.33 -1.65
CA LEU A 326 -20.54 6.57 -1.85
C LEU A 326 -19.37 7.22 -1.11
N LEU A 327 -18.61 6.44 -0.35
CA LEU A 327 -17.37 6.88 0.28
C LEU A 327 -16.27 5.85 0.03
N ASN A 328 -15.13 6.33 -0.47
CA ASN A 328 -13.90 5.54 -0.56
C ASN A 328 -12.93 6.03 0.51
N PHE A 329 -12.38 5.13 1.33
CA PHE A 329 -11.51 5.50 2.44
C PHE A 329 -10.51 4.40 2.78
N SER A 330 -9.48 4.76 3.55
CA SER A 330 -8.53 3.82 4.14
C SER A 330 -8.25 4.22 5.59
N ILE A 331 -8.02 3.25 6.47
CA ILE A 331 -7.63 3.47 7.87
C ILE A 331 -6.42 2.60 8.17
N TYR A 332 -5.27 3.23 8.41
CA TYR A 332 -3.97 2.57 8.60
C TYR A 332 -3.63 2.32 10.07
N GLU A 333 -4.20 3.14 10.96
CA GLU A 333 -3.98 3.05 12.38
C GLU A 333 -5.06 2.17 13.03
N LYS A 334 -4.63 1.15 13.77
CA LYS A 334 -5.52 0.29 14.55
C LYS A 334 -6.21 1.09 15.65
N GLY A 335 -7.50 0.86 15.85
CA GLY A 335 -8.26 1.43 16.96
C GLY A 335 -9.76 1.27 16.79
N ASP A 336 -10.51 1.92 17.67
CA ASP A 336 -11.96 2.08 17.56
C ASP A 336 -12.27 3.35 16.79
N TRP A 337 -12.73 3.22 15.55
CA TRP A 337 -12.98 4.33 14.64
C TRP A 337 -14.47 4.60 14.48
N VAL A 338 -14.82 5.89 14.44
CA VAL A 338 -16.16 6.37 14.11
C VAL A 338 -16.09 7.20 12.84
N ILE A 339 -16.83 6.79 11.81
CA ILE A 339 -17.08 7.55 10.59
C ILE A 339 -18.42 8.26 10.74
N ILE A 340 -18.37 9.59 10.74
CA ILE A 340 -19.53 10.44 11.02
C ILE A 340 -19.96 11.15 9.74
N PHE A 341 -21.17 10.87 9.28
CA PHE A 341 -21.82 11.61 8.21
C PHE A 341 -22.66 12.73 8.83
N LYS A 342 -22.24 13.98 8.64
CA LYS A 342 -22.97 15.17 9.07
C LYS A 342 -23.49 15.93 7.86
N PHE A 343 -24.81 16.02 7.75
CA PHE A 343 -25.43 16.79 6.68
C PHE A 343 -25.65 18.24 7.12
N GLN A 344 -25.38 19.20 6.22
CA GLN A 344 -25.71 20.62 6.42
C GLN A 344 -27.17 20.91 6.06
N ARG A 345 -27.79 20.03 5.27
CA ARG A 345 -29.23 19.98 4.97
C ARG A 345 -29.68 18.53 5.14
N THR A 346 -30.80 18.30 5.83
CA THR A 346 -31.29 16.95 6.08
C THR A 346 -31.71 16.28 4.76
N PRO A 347 -31.22 15.06 4.45
CA PRO A 347 -31.72 14.30 3.31
C PRO A 347 -33.22 14.06 3.41
N ARG A 348 -33.93 14.17 2.30
CA ARG A 348 -35.36 13.89 2.23
C ARG A 348 -35.56 12.38 2.15
N PHE A 349 -36.10 11.80 3.22
CA PHE A 349 -36.48 10.37 3.30
C PHE A 349 -37.98 10.12 3.07
N GLN A 350 -38.80 11.16 3.10
CA GLN A 350 -40.26 11.06 3.02
C GLN A 350 -40.73 10.85 1.57
N ASN A 351 -41.77 10.03 1.43
CA ASN A 351 -42.50 9.86 0.17
C ASN A 351 -43.32 11.12 -0.18
N GLU A 352 -43.70 11.24 -1.44
CA GLU A 352 -44.60 12.26 -1.97
C GLU A 352 -46.05 11.79 -2.07
#